data_AF-A0A535PHF5-F1
#
_entry.id   AF-A0A535PHF5-F1
#
_cell.length_a   1.000
_cell.length_b   1.000
_cell.length_c   1.000
_cell.angle_alpha   90.00
_cell.angle_beta   90.00
_cell.angle_gamma   90.00
#
_symmetry.space_group_name_H-M   'P 1'
#
loop_
_entity.id
_entity.type
_entity.pdbx_description
1 polymer ?
#
loop_
_entity_poly.entity_id
_entity_poly.type
_entity_poly.pdbx_seq_one_letter_code
_entity_poly.pdbx_strand_id
1 'polypeptide(L)'
;MLPEPAARYRPPGMRFLAHALGLALIVLLGAICVVEAMASLGVVPVAHDLNVYVDAARRWLAGDGFYRPEQVAGEYLLPNDAVLYPPVALLLFVPFTLLPAVLWWAIPGAIVGLVAWRHRPRLGGVVFILFILALPTNWWLIAAGNPAIWVAAALALGTLYGWPALGVLLKPSLAPFALVGFWRHSWRMPMVVGAIVSLPFVPMWGDWVAVLMNARSPRSGPLYSVIDVPLLLIPLLAWLARTRATVVDGSAPPMRVVGPAPGGAPG
;
A
#
# COMPACT_ATOMS: atom_id res chain seq x y z
N MET A 1 39.60 -13.03 28.82
CA MET A 1 39.04 -12.31 27.66
C MET A 1 37.75 -11.65 28.11
N LEU A 2 37.76 -10.33 28.29
CA LEU A 2 36.53 -9.57 28.58
C LEU A 2 35.79 -9.32 27.24
N PRO A 3 34.47 -9.47 27.18
CA PRO A 3 33.71 -9.17 25.96
C PRO A 3 33.86 -7.69 25.60
N GLU A 4 34.13 -7.40 24.33
CA GLU A 4 34.18 -6.02 23.83
C GLU A 4 32.87 -5.27 24.17
N PRO A 5 32.95 -4.02 24.63
CA PRO A 5 31.76 -3.22 24.88
C PRO A 5 31.01 -3.00 23.56
N ALA A 6 29.78 -3.51 23.49
CA ALA A 6 28.88 -3.33 22.36
C ALA A 6 28.83 -1.85 21.93
N ALA A 7 29.18 -1.58 20.67
CA ALA A 7 29.21 -0.24 20.11
C ALA A 7 27.87 0.47 20.35
N ARG A 8 27.88 1.54 21.16
CA ARG A 8 26.69 2.35 21.42
C ARG A 8 26.28 3.04 20.12
N TYR A 9 25.12 2.64 19.59
CA TYR A 9 24.44 3.36 18.52
C TYR A 9 24.25 4.83 18.92
N ARG A 10 24.95 5.76 18.25
CA ARG A 10 24.70 7.19 18.37
C ARG A 10 23.64 7.56 17.34
N PRO A 11 22.45 8.04 17.75
CA PRO A 11 21.46 8.49 16.79
C PRO A 11 22.05 9.65 15.96
N PRO A 12 21.63 9.80 14.70
CA PRO A 12 22.06 10.91 13.86
C PRO A 12 21.75 12.25 14.56
N GLY A 13 22.69 13.20 14.45
CA GLY A 13 22.57 14.50 15.10
C GLY A 13 21.32 15.26 14.66
N MET A 14 20.71 16.01 15.58
CA MET A 14 19.46 16.76 15.39
C MET A 14 19.46 17.68 14.15
N ARG A 15 20.64 18.15 13.73
CA ARG A 15 20.85 18.95 12.51
C ARG A 15 20.65 18.15 11.22
N PHE A 16 21.23 16.96 11.11
CA PHE A 16 21.04 16.07 9.96
C PHE A 16 19.55 15.74 9.78
N LEU A 17 18.87 15.53 10.91
CA LEU A 17 17.46 15.21 10.96
C LEU A 17 16.57 16.36 10.48
N ALA A 18 16.87 17.59 10.91
CA ALA A 18 16.17 18.79 10.44
C ALA A 18 16.39 19.02 8.93
N HIS A 19 17.61 18.81 8.43
CA HIS A 19 17.90 18.92 6.99
C HIS A 19 17.15 17.87 6.16
N ALA A 20 17.10 16.63 6.61
CA ALA A 20 16.36 15.57 5.93
C ALA A 20 14.84 15.87 5.88
N LEU A 21 14.28 16.39 6.97
CA LEU A 21 12.87 16.78 7.02
C LEU A 21 12.57 18.02 6.15
N GLY A 22 13.44 19.02 6.19
CA GLY A 22 13.33 20.21 5.35
C GLY A 22 13.39 19.87 3.86
N LEU A 23 14.33 19.01 3.47
CA LEU A 23 14.44 18.53 2.08
C LEU A 23 13.19 17.75 1.67
N ALA A 24 12.70 16.81 2.50
CA ALA A 24 11.49 16.05 2.20
C ALA A 24 10.26 16.95 2.05
N LEU A 25 10.14 17.99 2.87
CA LEU A 25 9.05 18.97 2.77
C LEU A 25 9.15 19.80 1.48
N ILE A 26 10.34 20.29 1.13
CA ILE A 26 10.56 21.05 -0.11
C ILE A 26 10.20 20.19 -1.33
N VAL A 27 10.64 18.92 -1.34
CA VAL A 27 10.35 17.99 -2.44
C VAL A 27 8.85 17.69 -2.51
N LEU A 28 8.17 17.52 -1.37
CA LEU A 28 6.72 17.35 -1.31
C LEU A 28 5.96 18.56 -1.86
N LEU A 29 6.29 19.77 -1.39
CA LEU A 29 5.65 21.00 -1.85
C LEU A 29 5.91 21.22 -3.35
N GLY A 30 7.14 20.97 -3.81
CA GLY A 30 7.47 21.05 -5.24
C GLY A 30 6.64 20.06 -6.08
N ALA A 31 6.45 18.83 -5.60
CA ALA A 31 5.61 17.84 -6.27
C ALA A 31 4.14 18.25 -6.33
N ILE A 32 3.59 18.80 -5.24
CA ILE A 32 2.24 19.36 -5.19
C ILE A 32 2.09 20.46 -6.23
N CYS A 33 3.02 21.44 -6.24
CA CYS A 33 2.98 22.54 -7.21
C CYS A 33 3.06 22.04 -8.66
N VAL A 34 3.88 21.02 -8.96
CA VAL A 34 3.95 20.42 -10.31
C VAL A 34 2.63 19.77 -10.68
N VAL A 35 1.99 19.05 -9.77
CA VAL A 35 0.73 18.35 -10.04
C VAL A 35 -0.41 19.34 -10.22
N GLU A 36 -0.48 20.37 -9.38
CA GLU A 36 -1.43 21.46 -9.54
C GLU A 36 -1.21 22.22 -10.85
N ALA A 37 0.05 22.50 -11.20
CA ALA A 37 0.39 23.10 -12.49
C ALA A 37 -0.06 22.21 -13.65
N MET A 38 0.26 20.91 -13.62
CA MET A 38 -0.17 19.98 -14.65
C MET A 38 -1.71 19.81 -14.71
N ALA A 39 -2.40 19.81 -13.57
CA ALA A 39 -3.86 19.77 -13.51
C ALA A 39 -4.47 21.05 -14.09
N SER A 40 -3.93 22.22 -13.74
CA SER A 40 -4.37 23.52 -14.26
C SER A 40 -4.15 23.68 -15.76
N LEU A 41 -3.14 22.97 -16.29
CA LEU A 41 -2.86 22.89 -17.72
C LEU A 41 -3.66 21.78 -18.43
N GLY A 42 -4.54 21.06 -17.72
CA GLY A 42 -5.35 19.96 -18.28
C GLY A 42 -4.53 18.70 -18.62
N VAL A 43 -3.29 18.61 -18.13
CA VAL A 43 -2.35 17.51 -18.42
C VAL A 43 -2.60 16.31 -17.49
N VAL A 44 -3.09 16.53 -16.26
CA VAL A 44 -3.51 15.45 -15.34
C VAL A 44 -5.03 15.32 -15.38
N PRO A 45 -5.59 14.30 -16.03
CA PRO A 45 -7.02 14.08 -16.01
C PRO A 45 -7.42 13.50 -14.65
N VAL A 46 -7.90 14.37 -13.76
CA VAL A 46 -8.44 13.96 -12.45
C VAL A 46 -9.57 12.95 -12.67
N ALA A 47 -9.58 11.89 -11.85
CA ALA A 47 -10.56 10.81 -11.93
C ALA A 47 -10.56 10.00 -13.25
N HIS A 48 -9.56 10.15 -14.12
CA HIS A 48 -9.51 9.42 -15.39
C HIS A 48 -9.65 7.91 -15.20
N ASP A 49 -8.77 7.33 -14.38
CA ASP A 49 -8.75 5.89 -14.12
C ASP A 49 -10.05 5.45 -13.43
N LEU A 50 -10.54 6.23 -12.45
CA LEU A 50 -11.82 5.95 -11.79
C LEU A 50 -12.95 5.84 -12.82
N ASN A 51 -13.07 6.82 -13.72
CA ASN A 51 -14.13 6.87 -14.72
C ASN A 51 -14.02 5.68 -15.68
N VAL A 52 -12.82 5.32 -16.12
CA VAL A 52 -12.57 4.13 -16.96
C VAL A 52 -13.14 2.86 -16.31
N TYR A 53 -12.86 2.63 -15.02
CA TYR A 53 -13.32 1.41 -14.34
C TYR A 53 -14.81 1.45 -13.96
N VAL A 54 -15.34 2.61 -13.58
CA VAL A 54 -16.77 2.78 -13.29
C VAL A 54 -17.60 2.62 -14.56
N ASP A 55 -17.15 3.16 -15.69
CA ASP A 55 -17.84 3.00 -16.97
C ASP A 55 -17.75 1.56 -17.48
N ALA A 56 -16.63 0.86 -17.27
CA ALA A 56 -16.54 -0.57 -17.53
C ALA A 56 -17.48 -1.39 -16.65
N ALA A 57 -17.64 -1.03 -15.37
CA ALA A 57 -18.60 -1.68 -14.48
C ALA A 57 -20.06 -1.41 -14.91
N ARG A 58 -20.38 -0.19 -15.35
CA ARG A 58 -21.70 0.15 -15.92
C ARG A 58 -22.01 -0.65 -17.18
N ARG A 59 -21.06 -0.75 -18.12
CA ARG A 59 -21.19 -1.60 -19.33
C ARG A 59 -21.44 -3.05 -18.97
N TRP A 60 -20.68 -3.59 -18.01
CA TRP A 60 -20.88 -4.95 -17.53
C TRP A 60 -22.28 -5.15 -16.94
N LEU A 61 -22.77 -4.22 -16.11
CA LEU A 61 -24.14 -4.25 -15.57
C LEU A 61 -25.23 -4.14 -16.65
N ALA A 62 -24.94 -3.44 -17.76
CA ALA A 62 -25.82 -3.32 -18.91
C ALA A 62 -25.82 -4.54 -19.85
N GLY A 63 -24.90 -5.50 -19.62
CA GLY A 63 -24.75 -6.69 -20.46
C GLY A 63 -23.74 -6.57 -21.61
N ASP A 64 -23.08 -5.41 -21.76
CA ASP A 64 -22.10 -5.15 -22.84
C ASP A 64 -20.70 -5.73 -22.55
N GLY A 65 -20.54 -6.40 -21.41
CA GLY A 65 -19.27 -6.98 -20.97
C GLY A 65 -18.33 -5.99 -20.27
N PHE A 66 -17.40 -6.54 -19.49
CA PHE A 66 -16.41 -5.77 -18.73
C PHE A 66 -15.20 -5.39 -19.58
N TYR A 67 -14.65 -6.38 -20.29
CA TYR A 67 -13.60 -6.18 -21.29
C TYR A 67 -14.24 -5.77 -22.62
N ARG A 68 -13.54 -4.94 -23.40
CA ARG A 68 -14.05 -4.55 -24.72
C ARG A 68 -13.81 -5.66 -25.75
N PRO A 69 -14.68 -5.80 -26.78
CA PRO A 69 -14.50 -6.81 -27.83
C PRO A 69 -13.12 -6.79 -28.48
N GLU A 70 -12.57 -5.61 -28.74
CA GLU A 70 -11.24 -5.43 -29.32
C GLU A 70 -10.10 -5.94 -28.40
N GLN A 71 -10.30 -6.00 -27.09
CA GLN A 71 -9.27 -6.49 -26.16
C GLN A 71 -9.16 -8.02 -26.19
N VAL A 72 -10.24 -8.72 -26.52
CA VAL A 72 -10.30 -10.19 -26.54
C VAL A 72 -10.17 -10.78 -27.94
N ALA A 73 -10.45 -9.99 -29.00
CA ALA A 73 -10.45 -10.44 -30.39
C ALA A 73 -9.04 -10.68 -31.00
N GLY A 74 -8.00 -10.09 -30.43
CA GLY A 74 -6.63 -10.20 -30.95
C GLY A 74 -5.74 -9.09 -30.43
N GLU A 75 -4.56 -8.94 -31.03
CA GLU A 75 -3.60 -7.92 -30.61
C GLU A 75 -4.19 -6.51 -30.69
N TYR A 76 -3.95 -5.71 -29.65
CA TYR A 76 -4.36 -4.31 -29.61
C TYR A 76 -3.29 -3.44 -28.98
N LEU A 77 -3.13 -2.22 -29.50
CA LEU A 77 -2.29 -1.20 -28.87
C LEU A 77 -2.99 -0.77 -27.59
N LEU A 78 -2.32 -0.85 -26.43
CA LEU A 78 -2.93 -0.55 -25.14
C LEU A 78 -3.38 0.91 -25.08
N PRO A 79 -4.69 1.21 -25.17
CA PRO A 79 -5.17 2.57 -25.04
C PRO A 79 -5.15 2.97 -23.56
N ASN A 80 -5.15 4.27 -23.28
CA ASN A 80 -5.10 4.79 -21.91
C ASN A 80 -6.33 4.39 -21.07
N ASP A 81 -7.43 4.00 -21.71
CA ASP A 81 -8.72 3.64 -21.11
C ASP A 81 -9.00 2.12 -21.11
N ALA A 82 -7.99 1.28 -21.35
CA ALA A 82 -8.15 -0.17 -21.29
C ALA A 82 -8.23 -0.69 -19.86
N VAL A 83 -9.16 -1.63 -19.65
CA VAL A 83 -9.28 -2.36 -18.38
C VAL A 83 -8.34 -3.56 -18.40
N LEU A 84 -7.41 -3.62 -17.45
CA LEU A 84 -6.44 -4.72 -17.28
C LEU A 84 -6.62 -5.52 -15.97
N TYR A 85 -7.66 -5.20 -15.20
CA TYR A 85 -7.91 -5.82 -13.90
C TYR A 85 -8.61 -7.17 -14.04
N PRO A 86 -8.35 -8.12 -13.12
CA PRO A 86 -9.10 -9.37 -13.07
C PRO A 86 -10.58 -9.10 -12.78
N PRO A 87 -11.49 -10.01 -13.18
CA PRO A 87 -12.92 -9.74 -13.13
C PRO A 87 -13.44 -9.56 -11.70
N VAL A 88 -12.78 -10.15 -10.69
CA VAL A 88 -13.10 -9.93 -9.27
C VAL A 88 -12.98 -8.46 -8.84
N ALA A 89 -12.25 -7.62 -9.58
CA ALA A 89 -12.18 -6.18 -9.34
C ALA A 89 -13.53 -5.47 -9.53
N LEU A 90 -14.49 -6.07 -10.22
CA LEU A 90 -15.87 -5.57 -10.28
C LEU A 90 -16.49 -5.40 -8.89
N LEU A 91 -16.09 -6.21 -7.90
CA LEU A 91 -16.56 -6.04 -6.51
C LEU A 91 -16.14 -4.71 -5.88
N LEU A 92 -15.06 -4.12 -6.38
CA LEU A 92 -14.62 -2.77 -6.00
C LEU A 92 -15.30 -1.71 -6.88
N PHE A 93 -15.43 -1.94 -8.19
CA PHE A 93 -15.89 -0.92 -9.14
C PHE A 93 -17.41 -0.73 -9.14
N VAL A 94 -18.19 -1.81 -9.05
CA VAL A 94 -19.66 -1.78 -9.10
C VAL A 94 -20.27 -0.86 -8.03
N PRO A 95 -19.84 -0.88 -6.75
CA PRO A 95 -20.36 0.05 -5.75
C PRO A 95 -20.21 1.53 -6.14
N PHE A 96 -19.13 1.89 -6.83
CA PHE A 96 -18.86 3.27 -7.25
C PHE A 96 -19.61 3.71 -8.51
N THR A 97 -20.43 2.83 -9.09
CA THR A 97 -21.46 3.25 -10.06
C THR A 97 -22.59 4.04 -9.40
N LEU A 98 -22.77 3.87 -8.07
CA LEU A 98 -23.82 4.48 -7.25
C LEU A 98 -23.26 5.43 -6.19
N LEU A 99 -22.10 5.13 -5.63
CA LEU A 99 -21.50 5.91 -4.54
C LEU A 99 -20.88 7.23 -5.04
N PRO A 100 -20.81 8.27 -4.19
CA PRO A 100 -20.10 9.50 -4.52
C PRO A 100 -18.62 9.25 -4.83
N ALA A 101 -18.14 9.80 -5.95
CA ALA A 101 -16.77 9.61 -6.41
C ALA A 101 -15.72 10.00 -5.36
N VAL A 102 -15.96 11.03 -4.54
CA VAL A 102 -15.05 11.47 -3.47
C VAL A 102 -14.64 10.35 -2.51
N LEU A 103 -15.53 9.38 -2.28
CA LEU A 103 -15.25 8.23 -1.41
C LEU A 103 -14.13 7.33 -1.97
N TRP A 104 -13.91 7.37 -3.28
CA TRP A 104 -12.86 6.60 -3.96
C TRP A 104 -11.47 6.96 -3.45
N TRP A 105 -11.26 8.24 -3.11
CA TRP A 105 -10.00 8.73 -2.55
C TRP A 105 -10.03 8.79 -1.02
N ALA A 106 -11.15 9.28 -0.46
CA ALA A 106 -11.25 9.53 0.96
C ALA A 106 -11.07 8.25 1.80
N ILE A 107 -11.66 7.13 1.38
CA ILE A 107 -11.58 5.86 2.11
C ILE A 107 -10.14 5.32 2.13
N PRO A 108 -9.49 5.02 0.98
CA PRO A 108 -8.13 4.48 1.01
C PRO A 108 -7.12 5.47 1.61
N GLY A 109 -7.27 6.77 1.37
CA GLY A 109 -6.43 7.81 1.97
C GLY A 109 -6.52 7.82 3.49
N ALA A 110 -7.74 7.78 4.04
CA ALA A 110 -7.96 7.72 5.49
C ALA A 110 -7.40 6.42 6.09
N ILE A 111 -7.58 5.28 5.43
CA ILE A 111 -7.02 3.99 5.87
C ILE A 111 -5.49 4.06 5.95
N VAL A 112 -4.83 4.47 4.87
CA VAL A 112 -3.35 4.56 4.83
C VAL A 112 -2.84 5.55 5.89
N GLY A 113 -3.46 6.73 6.00
CA GLY A 113 -3.11 7.74 7.00
C GLY A 113 -3.27 7.25 8.44
N LEU A 114 -4.41 6.63 8.76
CA LEU A 114 -4.70 6.10 10.10
C LEU A 114 -3.76 4.95 10.47
N VAL A 115 -3.50 4.02 9.54
CA VAL A 115 -2.56 2.92 9.76
C VAL A 115 -1.14 3.44 9.96
N ALA A 116 -0.70 4.39 9.13
CA ALA A 116 0.61 5.00 9.28
C ALA A 116 0.75 5.71 10.65
N TRP A 117 -0.27 6.47 11.04
CA TRP A 117 -0.33 7.10 12.36
C TRP A 117 -0.28 6.07 13.50
N ARG A 118 -1.03 4.96 13.38
CA ARG A 118 -1.05 3.88 14.38
C ARG A 118 0.30 3.20 14.55
N HIS A 119 1.07 3.04 13.47
CA HIS A 119 2.42 2.46 13.55
C HIS A 119 3.44 3.41 14.19
N ARG A 120 3.15 4.72 14.28
CA ARG A 120 4.06 5.73 14.85
C ARG A 120 5.49 5.58 14.31
N PRO A 121 5.68 5.69 12.98
CA PRO A 121 7.00 5.54 12.38
C PRO A 121 7.98 6.54 12.99
N ARG A 122 9.20 6.08 13.20
CA ARG A 122 10.33 6.96 13.57
C ARG A 122 10.51 8.03 12.50
N LEU A 123 11.13 9.15 12.86
CA LEU A 123 11.29 10.29 11.96
C LEU A 123 11.98 9.92 10.63
N GLY A 124 12.96 9.00 10.64
CA GLY A 124 13.55 8.48 9.40
C GLY A 124 12.52 7.81 8.48
N GLY A 125 11.61 7.00 9.04
CA GLY A 125 10.51 6.41 8.29
C GLY A 125 9.53 7.44 7.75
N VAL A 126 9.22 8.48 8.53
CA VAL A 126 8.39 9.62 8.07
C VAL A 126 9.04 10.32 6.90
N VAL A 127 10.33 10.64 6.98
CA VAL A 127 11.09 11.29 5.90
C VAL A 127 11.03 10.45 4.61
N PHE A 128 11.25 9.14 4.69
CA PHE A 128 11.15 8.26 3.51
C PHE A 128 9.73 8.18 2.95
N ILE A 129 8.70 8.15 3.80
CA ILE A 129 7.30 8.19 3.36
C ILE A 129 7.01 9.49 2.60
N LEU A 130 7.44 10.64 3.14
CA LEU A 130 7.25 11.94 2.49
C LEU A 130 8.00 12.03 1.16
N PHE A 131 9.24 11.52 1.11
CA PHE A 131 10.01 11.43 -0.13
C PHE A 131 9.29 10.62 -1.21
N ILE A 132 8.74 9.46 -0.84
CA ILE A 132 7.95 8.63 -1.77
C ILE A 132 6.67 9.34 -2.19
N LEU A 133 5.92 9.94 -1.25
CA LEU A 133 4.71 10.71 -1.58
C LEU A 133 4.99 11.84 -2.55
N ALA A 134 6.18 12.43 -2.48
CA ALA A 134 6.59 13.50 -3.37
C ALA A 134 7.00 13.05 -4.79
N LEU A 135 7.01 11.75 -5.09
CA LEU A 135 7.27 11.29 -6.45
C LEU A 135 6.10 11.70 -7.36
N PRO A 136 6.35 12.36 -8.51
CA PRO A 136 5.29 12.83 -9.41
C PRO A 136 4.33 11.71 -9.85
N THR A 137 4.87 10.51 -10.05
CA THR A 137 4.10 9.31 -10.38
C THR A 137 3.03 8.97 -9.35
N ASN A 138 3.30 9.12 -8.06
CA ASN A 138 2.32 8.82 -7.02
C ASN A 138 1.17 9.82 -7.05
N TRP A 139 1.46 11.10 -7.24
CA TRP A 139 0.42 12.10 -7.39
C TRP A 139 -0.42 11.90 -8.65
N TRP A 140 0.19 11.48 -9.77
CA TRP A 140 -0.56 11.08 -10.96
C TRP A 140 -1.52 9.94 -10.65
N LEU A 141 -1.05 8.86 -10.03
CA LEU A 141 -1.87 7.70 -9.65
C LEU A 141 -3.01 8.10 -8.70
N ILE A 142 -2.71 8.93 -7.70
CA ILE A 142 -3.71 9.41 -6.75
C ILE A 142 -4.73 10.30 -7.47
N ALA A 143 -4.31 11.31 -8.22
CA ALA A 143 -5.22 12.24 -8.90
C ALA A 143 -6.08 11.56 -9.97
N ALA A 144 -5.52 10.65 -10.76
CA ALA A 144 -6.27 9.86 -11.73
C ALA A 144 -7.30 8.94 -11.06
N GLY A 145 -7.16 8.65 -9.76
CA GLY A 145 -7.99 7.67 -9.06
C GLY A 145 -7.60 6.24 -9.41
N ASN A 146 -6.31 5.96 -9.61
CA ASN A 146 -5.83 4.63 -9.92
C ASN A 146 -6.17 3.66 -8.77
N PRO A 147 -6.72 2.46 -9.05
CA PRO A 147 -7.01 1.45 -8.02
C PRO A 147 -5.81 1.03 -7.16
N ALA A 148 -4.57 1.37 -7.54
CA ALA A 148 -3.40 1.25 -6.68
C ALA A 148 -3.59 1.90 -5.29
N ILE A 149 -4.39 2.97 -5.16
CA ILE A 149 -4.67 3.58 -3.85
C ILE A 149 -5.44 2.61 -2.93
N TRP A 150 -6.35 1.80 -3.48
CA TRP A 150 -7.08 0.77 -2.75
C TRP A 150 -6.20 -0.43 -2.42
N VAL A 151 -5.32 -0.82 -3.35
CA VAL A 151 -4.29 -1.84 -3.11
C VAL A 151 -3.35 -1.42 -1.97
N ALA A 152 -2.91 -0.16 -1.93
CA ALA A 152 -2.10 0.38 -0.85
C ALA A 152 -2.86 0.39 0.49
N ALA A 153 -4.14 0.74 0.50
CA ALA A 153 -5.00 0.68 1.70
C ALA A 153 -5.19 -0.76 2.21
N ALA A 154 -5.43 -1.72 1.31
CA ALA A 154 -5.53 -3.14 1.62
C ALA A 154 -4.22 -3.66 2.25
N LEU A 155 -3.08 -3.31 1.65
CA LEU A 155 -1.75 -3.62 2.20
C LEU A 155 -1.53 -2.99 3.58
N ALA A 156 -1.94 -1.72 3.76
CA ALA A 156 -1.87 -1.02 5.04
C ALA A 156 -2.63 -1.80 6.13
N LEU A 157 -3.89 -2.15 5.90
CA LEU A 157 -4.66 -2.98 6.83
C LEU A 157 -4.05 -4.38 7.01
N GLY A 158 -3.43 -4.93 5.96
CA GLY A 158 -2.65 -6.16 6.00
C GLY A 158 -1.53 -6.13 7.05
N THR A 159 -0.84 -5.00 7.21
CA THR A 159 0.20 -4.87 8.24
C THR A 159 -0.34 -4.96 9.68
N LEU A 160 -1.65 -4.72 9.88
CA LEU A 160 -2.31 -4.85 11.18
C LEU A 160 -2.94 -6.24 11.36
N TYR A 161 -3.76 -6.67 10.39
CA TYR A 161 -4.67 -7.82 10.52
C TYR A 161 -4.25 -9.05 9.70
N GLY A 162 -3.28 -8.91 8.81
CA GLY A 162 -2.82 -9.95 7.88
C GLY A 162 -3.73 -10.07 6.66
N TRP A 163 -4.96 -10.54 6.84
CA TRP A 163 -5.86 -10.90 5.74
C TRP A 163 -6.17 -9.82 4.70
N PRO A 164 -6.28 -8.52 5.06
CA PRO A 164 -6.60 -7.50 4.06
C PRO A 164 -5.51 -7.37 2.99
N ALA A 165 -4.29 -7.86 3.23
CA ALA A 165 -3.22 -7.90 2.24
C ALA A 165 -3.62 -8.67 0.97
N LEU A 166 -4.58 -9.60 1.04
CA LEU A 166 -5.12 -10.29 -0.13
C LEU A 166 -5.77 -9.34 -1.15
N GLY A 167 -6.24 -8.16 -0.73
CA GLY A 167 -6.74 -7.13 -1.64
C GLY A 167 -5.69 -6.61 -2.63
N VAL A 168 -4.39 -6.86 -2.36
CA VAL A 168 -3.32 -6.60 -3.32
C VAL A 168 -3.48 -7.43 -4.60
N LEU A 169 -4.12 -8.60 -4.53
CA LEU A 169 -4.36 -9.47 -5.69
C LEU A 169 -5.32 -8.87 -6.73
N LEU A 170 -5.96 -7.73 -6.44
CA LEU A 170 -6.59 -6.89 -7.46
C LEU A 170 -5.60 -6.47 -8.55
N LYS A 171 -4.31 -6.39 -8.22
CA LYS A 171 -3.19 -6.27 -9.15
C LYS A 171 -2.29 -7.50 -9.03
N PRO A 172 -2.51 -8.57 -9.81
CA PRO A 172 -1.76 -9.83 -9.66
C PRO A 172 -0.24 -9.68 -9.83
N SER A 173 0.20 -8.72 -10.63
CA SER A 173 1.59 -8.28 -10.77
C SER A 173 2.25 -7.84 -9.45
N LEU A 174 1.44 -7.46 -8.44
CA LEU A 174 1.85 -7.06 -7.10
C LEU A 174 1.65 -8.18 -6.06
N ALA A 175 1.32 -9.41 -6.48
CA ALA A 175 1.08 -10.55 -5.60
C ALA A 175 2.12 -10.78 -4.50
N PRO A 176 3.44 -10.54 -4.68
CA PRO A 176 4.41 -10.67 -3.59
C PRO A 176 4.05 -9.84 -2.34
N PHE A 177 3.41 -8.68 -2.51
CA PHE A 177 2.97 -7.84 -1.38
C PHE A 177 1.75 -8.42 -0.64
N ALA A 178 0.97 -9.29 -1.29
CA ALA A 178 -0.16 -9.98 -0.66
C ALA A 178 0.27 -10.97 0.43
N LEU A 179 1.56 -11.36 0.45
CA LEU A 179 2.13 -12.28 1.44
C LEU A 179 2.34 -11.64 2.83
N VAL A 180 2.05 -10.34 2.98
CA VAL A 180 2.06 -9.71 4.31
C VAL A 180 1.06 -10.42 5.23
N GLY A 181 1.59 -11.08 6.27
CA GLY A 181 0.78 -11.81 7.23
C GLY A 181 0.40 -13.25 6.81
N PHE A 182 0.99 -13.81 5.75
CA PHE A 182 0.68 -15.17 5.25
C PHE A 182 0.77 -16.26 6.34
N TRP A 183 1.67 -16.10 7.31
CA TRP A 183 1.83 -17.04 8.42
C TRP A 183 0.67 -17.02 9.43
N ARG A 184 -0.23 -16.03 9.37
CA ARG A 184 -1.35 -15.90 10.31
C ARG A 184 -2.53 -16.74 9.84
N HIS A 185 -3.19 -17.43 10.77
CA HIS A 185 -4.44 -18.15 10.47
C HIS A 185 -5.52 -17.21 9.90
N SER A 186 -5.53 -15.94 10.36
CA SER A 186 -6.41 -14.91 9.84
C SER A 186 -6.25 -14.69 8.34
N TRP A 187 -5.10 -14.98 7.73
CA TRP A 187 -4.84 -14.80 6.30
C TRP A 187 -5.35 -15.98 5.45
N ARG A 188 -5.24 -17.22 5.97
CA ARG A 188 -5.54 -18.44 5.21
C ARG A 188 -7.02 -18.60 4.87
N MET A 189 -7.91 -18.35 5.83
CA MET A 189 -9.35 -18.50 5.60
C MET A 189 -9.89 -17.49 4.57
N PRO A 190 -9.54 -16.19 4.64
CA PRO A 190 -9.93 -15.22 3.62
C PRO A 190 -9.37 -15.50 2.23
N MET A 191 -8.23 -16.21 2.11
CA MET A 191 -7.75 -16.66 0.80
C MET A 191 -8.73 -17.64 0.15
N VAL A 192 -9.23 -18.61 0.92
CA VAL A 192 -10.24 -19.57 0.44
C VAL A 192 -11.55 -18.85 0.12
N VAL A 193 -11.99 -17.94 0.98
CA VAL A 193 -13.19 -17.11 0.73
C VAL A 193 -13.00 -16.28 -0.54
N GLY A 194 -11.85 -15.67 -0.76
CA GLY A 194 -11.54 -14.91 -1.97
C GLY A 194 -11.59 -15.76 -3.24
N ALA A 195 -11.10 -17.01 -3.18
CA ALA A 195 -11.23 -17.96 -4.27
C ALA A 195 -12.71 -18.30 -4.56
N ILE A 196 -13.51 -18.54 -3.51
CA ILE A 196 -14.97 -18.78 -3.64
C ILE A 196 -15.67 -17.56 -4.25
N VAL A 197 -15.36 -16.36 -3.77
CA VAL A 197 -15.92 -15.09 -4.27
C VAL A 197 -15.51 -14.83 -5.73
N SER A 198 -14.44 -15.45 -6.21
CA SER A 198 -14.01 -15.38 -7.61
C SER A 198 -14.78 -16.34 -8.53
N LEU A 199 -15.50 -17.33 -7.98
CA LEU A 199 -16.23 -18.35 -8.77
C LEU A 199 -17.32 -17.78 -9.68
N PRO A 200 -18.15 -16.80 -9.26
CA PRO A 200 -19.13 -16.19 -10.16
C PRO A 200 -18.52 -15.54 -11.41
N PHE A 201 -17.22 -15.23 -11.36
CA PHE A 201 -16.50 -14.57 -12.43
C PHE A 201 -15.74 -15.56 -13.34
N VAL A 202 -15.83 -16.88 -13.09
CA VAL A 202 -15.14 -17.95 -13.87
C VAL A 202 -15.19 -17.72 -15.39
N PRO A 203 -16.34 -17.41 -16.01
CA PRO A 203 -16.41 -17.20 -17.46
C PRO A 203 -15.51 -16.07 -17.98
N MET A 204 -15.25 -15.05 -17.16
CA MET A 204 -14.49 -13.86 -17.55
C MET A 204 -12.99 -13.97 -17.31
N TRP A 205 -12.52 -15.01 -16.60
CA TRP A 205 -11.08 -15.18 -16.36
C TRP A 205 -10.32 -15.52 -17.65
N GLY A 206 -10.95 -16.25 -18.58
CA GLY A 206 -10.38 -16.49 -19.91
C GLY A 206 -10.18 -15.20 -20.68
N ASP A 207 -11.20 -14.34 -20.70
CA ASP A 207 -11.16 -13.02 -21.33
C ASP A 207 -10.07 -12.13 -20.72
N TRP A 208 -9.93 -12.14 -19.39
CA TRP A 208 -8.88 -11.39 -18.71
C TRP A 208 -7.48 -11.82 -19.12
N VAL A 209 -7.24 -13.13 -19.22
CA VAL A 209 -5.96 -13.66 -19.72
C VAL A 209 -5.73 -13.22 -21.16
N ALA A 210 -6.75 -13.30 -22.02
CA ALA A 210 -6.67 -12.83 -23.41
C ALA A 210 -6.33 -11.33 -23.46
N VAL A 211 -7.01 -10.48 -22.68
CA VAL A 211 -6.76 -9.04 -22.56
C VAL A 211 -5.31 -8.73 -22.22
N LEU A 212 -4.70 -9.49 -21.29
CA LEU A 212 -3.30 -9.30 -20.91
C LEU A 212 -2.31 -9.78 -21.98
N MET A 213 -2.61 -10.89 -22.65
CA MET A 213 -1.75 -11.48 -23.69
C MET A 213 -1.84 -10.74 -25.03
N ASN A 214 -2.97 -10.10 -25.31
CA ASN A 214 -3.24 -9.35 -26.53
C ASN A 214 -2.71 -7.92 -26.48
N ALA A 215 -2.51 -7.36 -25.28
CA ALA A 215 -2.04 -5.99 -25.13
C ALA A 215 -0.63 -5.79 -25.72
N ARG A 216 -0.43 -4.70 -26.47
CA ARG A 216 0.87 -4.29 -27.04
C ARG A 216 1.20 -2.88 -26.56
N SER A 217 2.18 -2.78 -25.66
CA SER A 217 2.74 -1.50 -25.16
C SER A 217 3.96 -1.75 -24.27
N PRO A 218 4.92 -0.83 -24.17
CA PRO A 218 5.95 -0.87 -23.12
C PRO A 218 5.40 -0.93 -21.69
N ARG A 219 4.13 -0.51 -21.50
CA ARG A 219 3.40 -0.57 -20.22
C ARG A 219 2.44 -1.76 -20.12
N SER A 220 2.49 -2.70 -21.07
CA SER A 220 1.70 -3.95 -21.04
C SER A 220 2.51 -5.11 -20.46
N GLY A 221 1.84 -6.23 -20.20
CA GLY A 221 2.46 -7.47 -19.71
C GLY A 221 2.51 -7.59 -18.19
N PRO A 222 3.11 -8.68 -17.65
CA PRO A 222 2.99 -9.06 -16.23
C PRO A 222 3.52 -8.03 -15.21
N LEU A 223 4.33 -7.07 -15.66
CA LEU A 223 4.96 -6.05 -14.82
C LEU A 223 4.33 -4.66 -14.98
N TYR A 224 3.15 -4.55 -15.61
CA TYR A 224 2.49 -3.27 -15.87
C TYR A 224 2.26 -2.40 -14.62
N SER A 225 2.21 -3.02 -13.43
CA SER A 225 1.98 -2.35 -12.14
C SER A 225 3.24 -2.06 -11.35
N VAL A 226 4.45 -2.28 -11.88
CA VAL A 226 5.70 -1.96 -11.17
C VAL A 226 5.77 -0.46 -10.84
N ILE A 227 5.15 0.38 -11.67
CA ILE A 227 5.03 1.83 -11.44
C ILE A 227 4.26 2.18 -10.16
N ASP A 228 3.43 1.26 -9.65
CA ASP A 228 2.63 1.46 -8.43
C ASP A 228 3.41 1.10 -7.15
N VAL A 229 4.53 0.37 -7.27
CA VAL A 229 5.30 -0.13 -6.13
C VAL A 229 5.67 0.98 -5.14
N PRO A 230 6.13 2.17 -5.54
CA PRO A 230 6.43 3.24 -4.60
C PRO A 230 5.24 3.56 -3.68
N LEU A 231 4.01 3.61 -4.20
CA LEU A 231 2.82 3.86 -3.38
C LEU A 231 2.59 2.76 -2.34
N LEU A 232 2.83 1.49 -2.69
CA LEU A 232 2.73 0.35 -1.77
C LEU A 232 3.82 0.34 -0.68
N LEU A 233 4.97 0.98 -0.92
CA LEU A 233 6.03 1.08 0.09
C LEU A 233 5.64 1.97 1.26
N ILE A 234 4.71 2.92 1.11
CA ILE A 234 4.28 3.83 2.18
C ILE A 234 3.81 3.06 3.44
N PRO A 235 2.79 2.19 3.36
CA PRO A 235 2.35 1.44 4.53
C PRO A 235 3.40 0.47 5.07
N LEU A 236 4.26 -0.09 4.21
CA LEU A 236 5.34 -0.98 4.64
C LEU A 236 6.43 -0.24 5.41
N LEU A 237 6.84 0.93 4.95
CA LEU A 237 7.80 1.78 5.64
C LEU A 237 7.24 2.24 6.98
N ALA A 238 5.95 2.61 7.03
CA ALA A 238 5.30 2.96 8.29
C ALA A 238 5.37 1.80 9.29
N TRP A 239 5.07 0.58 8.83
CA TRP A 239 5.12 -0.63 9.65
C TRP A 239 6.54 -1.05 10.07
N LEU A 240 7.52 -0.97 9.16
CA LEU A 240 8.91 -1.38 9.40
C LEU A 240 9.64 -0.37 10.29
N ALA A 241 9.39 0.93 10.10
CA ALA A 241 9.97 2.01 10.89
C ALA A 241 9.22 2.27 12.21
N ARG A 242 8.25 1.42 12.59
CA ARG A 242 7.44 1.60 13.79
C ARG A 242 8.29 1.73 15.06
N THR A 243 7.90 2.63 15.94
CA THR A 243 8.54 2.76 17.25
C THR A 243 8.10 1.60 18.14
N ARG A 244 8.99 0.64 18.42
CA ARG A 244 8.75 -0.36 19.47
C ARG A 244 8.94 0.32 20.82
N ALA A 245 7.92 0.31 21.67
CA ALA A 245 8.10 0.66 23.07
C ALA A 245 9.12 -0.34 23.65
N THR A 246 10.31 0.14 23.97
CA THR A 246 11.18 -0.57 24.91
C THR A 246 10.44 -0.55 26.23
N VAL A 247 9.81 -1.66 26.59
CA VAL A 247 9.45 -1.92 27.98
C VAL A 247 10.80 -1.90 28.71
N VAL A 248 11.12 -0.76 29.34
CA VAL A 248 12.18 -0.71 30.34
C VAL A 248 11.61 -1.55 31.46
N ASP A 249 12.04 -2.81 31.50
CA ASP A 249 11.63 -3.73 32.55
C ASP A 249 12.12 -3.12 33.87
N GLY A 250 11.20 -2.55 34.64
CA GLY A 250 11.45 -2.07 36.00
C GLY A 250 11.72 -3.20 37.00
N SER A 251 11.83 -4.44 36.50
CA SER A 251 12.20 -5.64 37.23
C SER A 251 13.72 -5.78 37.39
N ALA A 252 14.46 -4.69 37.63
CA ALA A 252 15.67 -4.83 38.42
C ALA A 252 15.19 -5.27 39.82
N PRO A 253 15.45 -6.52 40.25
CA PRO A 253 15.03 -6.95 41.57
C PRO A 253 15.61 -5.96 42.60
N PRO A 254 14.86 -5.56 43.63
CA PRO A 254 15.40 -4.70 44.67
C PRO A 254 16.65 -5.38 45.19
N MET A 255 17.77 -4.67 45.08
CA MET A 255 19.07 -5.09 45.58
C MET A 255 18.88 -5.36 47.07
N ARG A 256 18.75 -6.64 47.46
CA ARG A 256 18.73 -7.05 48.86
C ARG A 256 20.07 -6.60 49.44
N VAL A 257 20.04 -5.53 50.21
CA VAL A 257 21.13 -5.18 51.12
C VAL A 257 21.18 -6.32 52.13
N VAL A 258 22.10 -7.26 51.91
CA VAL A 258 22.44 -8.28 52.89
C VAL A 258 23.14 -7.54 54.03
N GLY A 259 22.38 -7.21 55.08
CA GLY A 259 22.94 -6.71 56.32
C GLY A 259 23.91 -7.73 56.91
N PRO A 260 24.96 -7.28 57.61
CA PRO A 260 25.93 -8.17 58.24
C PRO A 260 25.21 -9.13 59.21
N ALA A 261 25.58 -10.40 59.15
CA ALA A 261 25.04 -11.45 60.03
C ALA A 261 25.26 -11.06 61.51
N PRO A 262 24.27 -11.27 62.39
CA PRO A 262 24.46 -11.06 63.82
C PRO A 262 25.54 -12.02 64.33
N GLY A 263 26.61 -11.46 64.86
CA GLY A 263 27.72 -12.19 65.46
C GLY A 263 27.21 -13.10 66.59
N GLY A 264 27.51 -14.39 66.48
CA GLY A 264 27.36 -15.33 67.58
C GLY A 264 28.28 -14.92 68.73
N ALA A 265 27.69 -14.73 69.90
CA ALA A 265 28.43 -14.60 71.14
C ALA A 265 29.03 -15.98 71.52
N PRO A 266 30.28 -16.04 71.99
CA PRO A 266 30.87 -17.26 72.53
C PRO A 266 30.27 -17.55 73.92
N GLY A 267 29.79 -18.79 74.10
CA GLY A 267 29.52 -19.41 75.38
C GLY A 267 30.49 -20.56 75.60
#